data_AF-A0A5C8LRX8-F1
#
_entry.id   AF-A0A5C8LRX8-F1
#
_cell.length_a   1.000
_cell.length_b   1.000
_cell.length_c   1.000
_cell.angle_alpha   90.00
_cell.angle_beta   90.00
_cell.angle_gamma   90.00
#
_symmetry.space_group_name_H-M   'P 1'
#
loop_
_entity.id
_entity.type
_entity.pdbx_description
1 polymer ?
#
loop_
_entity_poly.entity_id
_entity_poly.type
_entity_poly.pdbx_seq_one_letter_code
_entity_poly.pdbx_strand_id
1 'polypeptide(L)'
;MNIEKNLKIECNKLINSVIRYCEINNSNLNYKNIFNLISDLINKEYLGNEYLEELREVIDGYLYGRISESVLSFYLNKQFMIEIEKIDELLACLNNVSIHYTNSSSMIQKFSDNFSYPKVSVLITTFNRRRYLLEAINSFLHQDYPNIEIIVVDDCSNDGTKQMMIEMFESENRVIYMQNEINLGPGTNRLRAYSKYADGDYVIFFDDDDYLIDMNYISKAIQFHIKHPDVAFVGAGTFYEYKKNNYLKLSFINLRGVINRQEYFLKFMSNEFPKPCITTTVFKNKCLIEMNILEMEMVNDTPIFLRSLLVGDAGFIDIVAAVYRVHGGNITFNCSFDFIIENLKEKMEIKKMATTQYDSKQIENWWNHNAYITISYYLFHSAKDSRDFKNMYAWTQENCPDIYKRLFREFRWHLIKRKFTKMYNTFYSIPIKRIKRRK
;
A
#
# COMPACT_ATOMS: atom_id res chain seq x y z
N MET A 1 0.57 20.50 18.63
CA MET A 1 0.84 20.77 20.06
C MET A 1 -0.31 20.42 21.02
N ASN A 2 -1.44 21.12 21.08
CA ASN A 2 -2.48 20.79 22.09
C ASN A 2 -3.22 19.47 21.84
N ILE A 3 -3.45 19.11 20.56
CA ILE A 3 -4.14 17.86 20.20
C ILE A 3 -3.22 16.65 20.42
N GLU A 4 -1.99 16.68 19.91
CA GLU A 4 -1.02 15.58 20.06
C GLU A 4 -0.66 15.31 21.54
N LYS A 5 -0.48 16.37 22.34
CA LYS A 5 -0.22 16.22 23.77
C LYS A 5 -1.42 15.58 24.48
N ASN A 6 -2.64 15.91 24.08
CA ASN A 6 -3.84 15.29 24.62
C ASN A 6 -3.95 13.82 24.21
N LEU A 7 -3.73 13.50 22.92
CA LEU A 7 -3.74 12.13 22.41
C LEU A 7 -2.70 11.24 23.11
N LYS A 8 -1.47 11.73 23.34
CA LYS A 8 -0.46 11.00 24.13
C LYS A 8 -0.97 10.70 25.55
N ILE A 9 -1.60 11.67 26.21
CA ILE A 9 -2.13 11.48 27.59
C ILE A 9 -3.28 10.46 27.60
N GLU A 10 -4.22 10.58 26.67
CA GLU A 10 -5.37 9.68 26.54
C GLU A 10 -4.93 8.25 26.25
N CYS A 11 -4.02 8.07 25.29
CA CYS A 11 -3.43 6.76 24.98
C CYS A 11 -2.67 6.18 26.18
N ASN A 12 -1.86 6.96 26.89
CA ASN A 12 -1.18 6.49 28.10
C ASN A 12 -2.16 6.04 29.20
N LYS A 13 -3.27 6.76 29.40
CA LYS A 13 -4.32 6.33 30.36
C LYS A 13 -4.94 5.00 29.96
N LEU A 14 -5.23 4.82 28.67
CA LEU A 14 -5.76 3.58 28.13
C LEU A 14 -4.76 2.42 28.37
N ILE A 15 -3.50 2.59 27.97
CA ILE A 15 -2.45 1.58 28.13
C ILE A 15 -2.26 1.21 29.60
N ASN A 16 -2.19 2.19 30.51
CA ASN A 16 -2.08 1.94 31.95
C ASN A 16 -3.28 1.16 32.49
N SER A 17 -4.48 1.44 32.01
CA SER A 17 -5.70 0.73 32.42
C SER A 17 -5.68 -0.72 31.96
N VAL A 18 -5.19 -0.97 30.74
CA VAL A 18 -5.00 -2.32 30.20
C VAL A 18 -3.95 -3.07 31.02
N ILE A 19 -2.74 -2.53 31.19
CA ILE A 19 -1.66 -3.17 31.96
C ILE A 19 -2.12 -3.52 33.38
N ARG A 20 -2.73 -2.56 34.09
CA ARG A 20 -3.27 -2.78 35.44
C ARG A 20 -4.33 -3.88 35.48
N TYR A 21 -5.20 -3.93 34.46
CA TYR A 21 -6.19 -5.00 34.36
C TYR A 21 -5.51 -6.37 34.19
N CYS A 22 -4.45 -6.47 33.39
CA CYS A 22 -3.69 -7.70 33.22
C CYS A 22 -3.04 -8.16 34.53
N GLU A 23 -2.40 -7.24 35.26
CA GLU A 23 -1.76 -7.53 36.54
C GLU A 23 -2.76 -8.09 37.57
N ILE A 24 -3.97 -7.54 37.63
CA ILE A 24 -5.02 -7.97 38.57
C ILE A 24 -5.61 -9.33 38.18
N ASN A 25 -5.75 -9.61 36.88
CA ASN A 25 -6.52 -10.76 36.37
C ASN A 25 -5.65 -11.90 35.81
N ASN A 26 -4.36 -11.96 36.16
CA ASN A 26 -3.34 -12.79 35.53
C ASN A 26 -3.73 -14.28 35.26
N SER A 27 -4.63 -14.88 36.06
CA SER A 27 -5.12 -16.26 35.89
C SER A 27 -6.41 -16.44 35.06
N ASN A 28 -7.12 -15.36 34.71
CA ASN A 28 -8.41 -15.37 34.00
C ASN A 28 -8.43 -14.46 32.76
N LEU A 29 -7.26 -14.05 32.27
CA LEU A 29 -7.15 -13.24 31.06
C LEU A 29 -7.53 -14.06 29.82
N ASN A 30 -8.42 -13.50 29.01
CA ASN A 30 -8.73 -14.02 27.69
C ASN A 30 -8.98 -12.86 26.74
N TYR A 31 -8.90 -13.14 25.44
CA TYR A 31 -9.09 -12.19 24.36
C TYR A 31 -10.33 -11.29 24.57
N LYS A 32 -11.47 -11.90 24.91
CA LYS A 32 -12.75 -11.21 25.04
C LYS A 32 -12.74 -10.19 26.19
N ASN A 33 -12.04 -10.50 27.27
CA ASN A 33 -11.90 -9.60 28.41
C ASN A 33 -11.14 -8.33 28.05
N ILE A 34 -9.99 -8.46 27.36
CA ILE A 34 -9.17 -7.31 26.93
C ILE A 34 -9.89 -6.49 25.87
N PHE A 35 -10.50 -7.14 24.88
CA PHE A 35 -11.27 -6.47 23.84
C PHE A 35 -12.41 -5.64 24.41
N ASN A 36 -13.20 -6.23 25.34
CA ASN A 36 -14.30 -5.52 26.00
C ASN A 36 -13.80 -4.36 26.86
N LEU A 37 -12.69 -4.53 27.58
CA LEU A 37 -12.10 -3.45 28.38
C LEU A 37 -11.73 -2.24 27.51
N ILE A 38 -11.00 -2.48 26.41
CA ILE A 38 -10.58 -1.41 25.50
C ILE A 38 -11.80 -0.73 24.87
N SER A 39 -12.77 -1.52 24.42
CA SER A 39 -14.01 -1.03 23.83
C SER A 39 -14.81 -0.16 24.82
N ASP A 40 -14.93 -0.60 26.07
CA ASP A 40 -15.63 0.15 27.12
C ASP A 40 -14.93 1.46 27.45
N LEU A 41 -13.60 1.45 27.58
CA LEU A 41 -12.81 2.64 27.89
C LEU A 41 -12.95 3.69 26.78
N ILE A 42 -12.88 3.27 25.52
CA ILE A 42 -13.03 4.16 24.36
C ILE A 42 -14.47 4.69 24.27
N ASN A 43 -15.48 3.82 24.39
CA ASN A 43 -16.89 4.22 24.26
C ASN A 43 -17.38 5.13 25.39
N LYS A 44 -16.87 4.96 26.61
CA LYS A 44 -17.31 5.76 27.78
C LYS A 44 -16.68 7.13 27.82
N GLU A 45 -15.39 7.24 27.49
CA GLU A 45 -14.63 8.47 27.72
C GLU A 45 -14.31 9.23 26.42
N TYR A 46 -14.33 8.57 25.25
CA TYR A 46 -13.76 9.11 24.02
C TYR A 46 -14.57 8.83 22.75
N LEU A 47 -15.88 8.59 22.88
CA LEU A 47 -16.76 8.29 21.74
C LEU A 47 -16.62 9.31 20.61
N GLY A 48 -16.28 8.84 19.41
CA GLY A 48 -16.09 9.67 18.21
C GLY A 48 -14.68 10.22 18.01
N ASN A 49 -13.70 9.84 18.84
CA ASN A 49 -12.29 10.14 18.60
C ASN A 49 -11.68 9.15 17.59
N GLU A 50 -11.52 9.57 16.33
CA GLU A 50 -11.01 8.74 15.23
C GLU A 50 -9.65 8.07 15.53
N TYR A 51 -8.78 8.71 16.31
CA TYR A 51 -7.46 8.16 16.66
C TYR A 51 -7.57 6.98 17.63
N LEU A 52 -8.47 7.07 18.61
CA LEU A 52 -8.65 6.01 19.59
C LEU A 52 -9.49 4.86 19.02
N GLU A 53 -10.45 5.15 18.15
CA GLU A 53 -11.13 4.13 17.35
C GLU A 53 -10.14 3.33 16.50
N GLU A 54 -9.22 4.02 15.81
CA GLU A 54 -8.17 3.35 15.04
C GLU A 54 -7.23 2.53 15.94
N LEU A 55 -6.84 3.06 17.12
CA LEU A 55 -6.05 2.31 18.10
C LEU A 55 -6.74 1.02 18.55
N ARG A 56 -8.07 1.02 18.70
CA ARG A 56 -8.83 -0.21 18.99
C ARG A 56 -8.62 -1.24 17.90
N GLU A 57 -8.79 -0.85 16.63
CA GLU A 57 -8.63 -1.76 15.48
C GLU A 57 -7.20 -2.29 15.37
N VAL A 58 -6.19 -1.47 15.71
CA VAL A 58 -4.79 -1.90 15.73
C VAL A 58 -4.52 -2.91 16.85
N ILE A 59 -5.01 -2.68 18.07
CA ILE A 59 -4.85 -3.65 19.17
C ILE A 59 -5.63 -4.93 18.87
N ASP A 60 -6.83 -4.82 18.30
CA ASP A 60 -7.62 -5.98 17.87
C ASP A 60 -6.87 -6.80 16.83
N GLY A 61 -6.34 -6.13 15.79
CA GLY A 61 -5.50 -6.77 14.79
C GLY A 61 -4.25 -7.44 15.38
N TYR A 62 -3.67 -6.91 16.45
CA TYR A 62 -2.56 -7.55 17.16
C TYR A 62 -3.00 -8.83 17.88
N LEU A 63 -4.12 -8.77 18.61
CA LEU A 63 -4.68 -9.90 19.32
C LEU A 63 -5.11 -11.06 18.38
N TYR A 64 -5.53 -10.71 17.16
CA TYR A 64 -5.80 -11.60 16.02
C TYR A 64 -4.59 -11.79 15.08
N GLY A 65 -3.38 -11.38 15.47
CA GLY A 65 -2.12 -11.66 14.77
C GLY A 65 -2.03 -11.18 13.33
N ARG A 66 -2.90 -10.25 12.94
CA ARG A 66 -2.83 -9.48 11.70
C ARG A 66 -1.83 -8.32 11.82
N ILE A 67 -1.43 -7.98 13.05
CA ILE A 67 -0.44 -6.95 13.37
C ILE A 67 0.65 -7.61 14.22
N SER A 68 1.91 -7.47 13.81
CA SER A 68 3.05 -7.99 14.56
C SER A 68 3.45 -7.04 15.69
N GLU A 69 4.31 -7.52 16.60
CA GLU A 69 4.90 -6.70 17.67
C GLU A 69 5.58 -5.44 17.13
N SER A 70 6.37 -5.57 16.05
CA SER A 70 7.06 -4.43 15.43
C SER A 70 6.08 -3.41 14.87
N VAL A 71 4.95 -3.87 14.31
CA VAL A 71 3.90 -3.00 13.75
C VAL A 71 3.12 -2.28 14.85
N LEU A 72 2.73 -2.99 15.92
CA LEU A 72 2.06 -2.37 17.06
C LEU A 72 2.96 -1.34 17.75
N SER A 73 4.22 -1.70 17.97
CA SER A 73 5.23 -0.81 18.56
C SER A 73 5.45 0.44 17.70
N PHE A 74 5.66 0.25 16.39
CA PHE A 74 5.73 1.34 15.43
C PHE A 74 4.50 2.26 15.52
N TYR A 75 3.29 1.71 15.51
CA TYR A 75 2.06 2.50 15.53
C TYR A 75 1.93 3.32 16.81
N LEU A 76 2.13 2.71 17.99
CA LEU A 76 2.02 3.40 19.28
C LEU A 76 3.04 4.52 19.41
N ASN A 77 4.28 4.29 18.98
CA ASN A 77 5.31 5.32 18.99
C ASN A 77 5.01 6.43 17.99
N LYS A 78 4.70 6.09 16.74
CA LYS A 78 4.49 7.05 15.66
C LYS A 78 3.22 7.89 15.84
N GLN A 79 2.11 7.26 16.22
CA GLN A 79 0.80 7.92 16.33
C GLN A 79 0.63 8.69 17.64
N PHE A 80 1.16 8.15 18.75
CA PHE A 80 0.90 8.65 20.10
C PHE A 80 2.14 9.05 20.89
N MET A 81 3.36 8.91 20.33
CA MET A 81 4.63 9.19 21.02
C MET A 81 4.77 8.45 22.35
N ILE A 82 4.29 7.19 22.40
CA ILE A 82 4.48 6.31 23.55
C ILE A 82 5.93 5.82 23.56
N GLU A 83 6.51 5.80 24.76
CA GLU A 83 7.89 5.38 25.01
C GLU A 83 8.02 3.86 24.92
N ILE A 84 9.19 3.39 24.49
CA ILE A 84 9.37 1.99 24.10
C ILE A 84 9.20 1.05 25.31
N GLU A 85 9.67 1.47 26.48
CA GLU A 85 9.55 0.72 27.72
C GLU A 85 8.08 0.46 28.07
N LYS A 86 7.23 1.46 27.80
CA LYS A 86 5.78 1.36 28.06
C LYS A 86 5.07 0.48 27.04
N ILE A 87 5.55 0.49 25.80
CA ILE A 87 5.07 -0.41 24.76
C ILE A 87 5.43 -1.85 25.13
N ASP A 88 6.65 -2.10 25.61
CA ASP A 88 7.12 -3.44 26.00
C ASP A 88 6.29 -4.01 27.17
N GLU A 89 5.94 -3.19 28.16
CA GLU A 89 5.00 -3.58 29.23
C GLU A 89 3.63 -4.01 28.69
N LEU A 90 3.10 -3.25 27.73
CA LEU A 90 1.82 -3.57 27.09
C LEU A 90 1.91 -4.87 26.30
N LEU A 91 2.95 -5.04 25.48
CA LEU A 91 3.18 -6.25 24.68
C LEU A 91 3.30 -7.49 25.58
N ALA A 92 4.02 -7.39 26.69
CA ALA A 92 4.13 -8.47 27.67
C ALA A 92 2.77 -8.89 28.23
N CYS A 93 1.84 -7.96 28.46
CA CYS A 93 0.46 -8.32 28.79
C CYS A 93 -0.22 -9.01 27.60
N LEU A 94 -0.27 -8.36 26.44
CA LEU A 94 -1.11 -8.79 25.33
C LEU A 94 -0.68 -10.16 24.77
N ASN A 95 0.60 -10.50 24.85
CA ASN A 95 1.14 -11.78 24.41
C ASN A 95 0.51 -12.98 25.13
N ASN A 96 0.26 -12.85 26.43
CA ASN A 96 -0.38 -13.91 27.23
C ASN A 96 -1.85 -14.15 26.86
N VAL A 97 -2.43 -13.27 26.04
CA VAL A 97 -3.87 -13.23 25.74
C VAL A 97 -4.15 -13.39 24.24
N SER A 98 -3.16 -13.14 23.39
CA SER A 98 -3.31 -13.24 21.94
C SER A 98 -3.77 -14.65 21.51
N ILE A 99 -4.74 -14.71 20.61
CA ILE A 99 -5.24 -15.99 20.05
C ILE A 99 -4.15 -16.68 19.22
N HIS A 100 -3.11 -15.93 18.84
CA HIS A 100 -1.94 -16.50 18.20
C HIS A 100 -1.17 -17.36 19.17
N TYR A 101 -0.99 -16.98 20.44
CA TYR A 101 -0.24 -17.79 21.41
C TYR A 101 -0.84 -19.19 21.64
N THR A 102 -2.13 -19.39 21.42
CA THR A 102 -2.76 -20.73 21.51
C THR A 102 -2.59 -21.58 20.25
N ASN A 103 -2.12 -21.02 19.13
CA ASN A 103 -1.83 -21.73 17.87
C ASN A 103 -0.38 -21.55 17.34
N SER A 104 0.41 -20.63 17.90
CA SER A 104 1.67 -20.12 17.34
C SER A 104 2.92 -20.85 17.83
N SER A 105 2.78 -21.87 18.67
CA SER A 105 3.84 -22.89 18.80
C SER A 105 4.11 -23.60 17.45
N SER A 106 3.31 -23.33 16.39
CA SER A 106 3.40 -23.99 15.09
C SER A 106 3.72 -23.11 13.87
N MET A 107 3.84 -21.77 13.94
CA MET A 107 3.86 -20.93 12.72
C MET A 107 4.94 -19.85 12.58
N ILE A 108 6.02 -19.92 13.36
CA ILE A 108 7.33 -19.48 12.86
C ILE A 108 8.23 -20.71 12.99
N GLN A 109 8.12 -21.63 12.03
CA GLN A 109 9.30 -22.44 11.74
C GLN A 109 10.36 -21.43 11.33
N LYS A 110 11.28 -21.11 12.25
CA LYS A 110 12.60 -20.61 11.85
C LYS A 110 13.00 -21.49 10.68
N PHE A 111 13.33 -20.87 9.55
CA PHE A 111 13.82 -21.60 8.38
C PHE A 111 14.85 -22.60 8.91
N SER A 112 14.56 -23.89 8.75
CA SER A 112 15.48 -24.94 9.19
C SER A 112 16.84 -24.68 8.55
N ASP A 113 17.94 -25.01 9.21
CA ASP A 113 19.31 -24.75 8.73
C ASP A 113 19.63 -25.31 7.30
N ASN A 114 18.73 -26.12 6.73
CA ASN A 114 18.79 -26.65 5.36
C ASN A 114 17.96 -25.89 4.31
N PHE A 115 17.34 -24.76 4.65
CA PHE A 115 16.51 -24.00 3.72
C PHE A 115 17.38 -23.03 2.91
N SER A 116 17.46 -23.21 1.59
CA SER A 116 17.96 -22.16 0.70
C SER A 116 17.06 -20.94 0.89
N TYR A 117 17.63 -19.74 1.08
CA TYR A 117 16.88 -18.49 1.07
C TYR A 117 16.83 -17.99 -0.39
N PRO A 118 15.73 -18.14 -1.14
CA PRO A 118 15.61 -17.56 -2.48
C PRO A 118 15.94 -16.07 -2.49
N LYS A 119 16.56 -15.57 -3.55
CA LYS A 119 16.95 -14.15 -3.60
C LYS A 119 15.75 -13.25 -3.87
N VAL A 120 15.67 -12.11 -3.18
CA VAL A 120 14.62 -11.10 -3.37
C VAL A 120 15.23 -9.81 -3.93
N SER A 121 14.82 -9.41 -5.13
CA SER A 121 15.20 -8.14 -5.75
C SER A 121 14.19 -7.05 -5.43
N VAL A 122 14.59 -6.05 -4.66
CA VAL A 122 13.79 -4.87 -4.35
C VAL A 122 14.14 -3.76 -5.32
N LEU A 123 13.18 -3.31 -6.12
CA LEU A 123 13.37 -2.31 -7.16
C LEU A 123 12.75 -0.99 -6.72
N ILE A 124 13.60 -0.03 -6.36
CA ILE A 124 13.20 1.31 -5.92
C ILE A 124 13.54 2.31 -7.03
N THR A 125 12.53 3.01 -7.55
CA THR A 125 12.76 4.12 -8.48
C THR A 125 12.57 5.44 -7.76
N THR A 126 13.51 6.39 -7.91
CA THR A 126 13.47 7.64 -7.14
C THR A 126 13.72 8.88 -7.98
N PHE A 127 13.08 9.99 -7.61
CA PHE A 127 13.34 11.31 -8.19
C PHE A 127 13.09 12.43 -7.18
N ASN A 128 14.16 13.06 -6.69
CA ASN A 128 14.13 14.15 -5.73
C ASN A 128 13.38 13.83 -4.42
N ARG A 129 13.59 12.62 -3.90
CA ARG A 129 12.97 12.14 -2.64
C ARG A 129 14.00 11.63 -1.64
N ARG A 130 15.18 12.26 -1.54
CA ARG A 130 16.31 11.84 -0.68
C ARG A 130 15.89 11.31 0.70
N ARG A 131 15.02 12.03 1.41
CA ARG A 131 14.60 11.64 2.78
C ARG A 131 13.73 10.39 2.80
N TYR A 132 12.78 10.26 1.88
CA TYR A 132 11.91 9.09 1.87
C TYR A 132 12.63 7.84 1.37
N LEU A 133 13.52 8.00 0.39
CA LEU A 133 14.37 6.93 -0.10
C LEU A 133 15.21 6.31 1.02
N LEU A 134 15.78 7.14 1.90
CA LEU A 134 16.52 6.67 3.06
C LEU A 134 15.66 5.78 3.99
N GLU A 135 14.42 6.19 4.26
CA GLU A 135 13.48 5.38 5.06
C GLU A 135 13.10 4.07 4.34
N ALA A 136 12.88 4.13 3.03
CA ALA A 136 12.56 2.97 2.20
C ALA A 136 13.70 1.92 2.24
N ILE A 137 14.95 2.32 1.95
CA ILE A 137 16.12 1.43 1.97
C ILE A 137 16.30 0.81 3.36
N ASN A 138 16.30 1.63 4.40
CA ASN A 138 16.47 1.14 5.77
C ASN A 138 15.38 0.13 6.14
N SER A 139 14.14 0.30 5.68
CA SER A 139 13.07 -0.65 6.00
C SER A 139 13.31 -2.08 5.48
N PHE A 140 14.07 -2.23 4.39
CA PHE A 140 14.51 -3.53 3.88
C PHE A 140 15.76 -4.04 4.58
N LEU A 141 16.71 -3.17 4.92
CA LEU A 141 17.94 -3.58 5.63
C LEU A 141 17.64 -4.15 7.02
N HIS A 142 16.51 -3.79 7.63
CA HIS A 142 16.03 -4.29 8.93
C HIS A 142 15.13 -5.53 8.84
N GLN A 143 14.84 -6.06 7.65
CA GLN A 143 14.06 -7.29 7.53
C GLN A 143 14.84 -8.50 8.05
N ASP A 144 14.12 -9.50 8.58
CA ASP A 144 14.68 -10.76 9.06
C ASP A 144 15.17 -11.71 7.96
N TYR A 145 14.95 -11.34 6.70
CA TYR A 145 15.26 -12.15 5.54
C TYR A 145 16.65 -11.78 4.99
N PRO A 146 17.63 -12.71 4.97
CA PRO A 146 19.03 -12.36 4.72
C PRO A 146 19.37 -12.15 3.24
N ASN A 147 18.65 -12.78 2.31
CA ASN A 147 18.99 -12.78 0.88
C ASN A 147 18.17 -11.74 0.10
N ILE A 148 18.40 -10.47 0.41
CA ILE A 148 17.78 -9.31 -0.25
C ILE A 148 18.85 -8.51 -0.99
N GLU A 149 18.56 -8.10 -2.21
CA GLU A 149 19.23 -6.98 -2.88
C GLU A 149 18.27 -5.80 -3.06
N ILE A 150 18.79 -4.59 -2.97
CA ILE A 150 18.06 -3.33 -3.05
C ILE A 150 18.66 -2.54 -4.22
N ILE A 151 17.92 -2.49 -5.32
CA ILE A 151 18.31 -1.82 -6.55
C ILE A 151 17.60 -0.47 -6.62
N VAL A 152 18.37 0.60 -6.53
CA VAL A 152 17.89 1.98 -6.60
C VAL A 152 18.23 2.56 -7.97
N VAL A 153 17.20 2.92 -8.73
CA VAL A 153 17.34 3.67 -10.00
C VAL A 153 16.85 5.10 -9.78
N ASP A 154 17.79 6.03 -9.73
CA ASP A 154 17.57 7.46 -9.61
C ASP A 154 17.39 8.13 -10.97
N ASP A 155 16.24 8.76 -11.14
CA ASP A 155 15.80 9.39 -12.38
C ASP A 155 16.33 10.82 -12.56
N CYS A 156 17.64 10.98 -12.39
CA CYS A 156 18.40 12.24 -12.46
C CYS A 156 18.11 13.26 -11.33
N SER A 157 18.00 12.80 -10.08
CA SER A 157 17.80 13.68 -8.92
C SER A 157 18.91 14.72 -8.71
N ASN A 158 18.53 15.91 -8.23
CA ASN A 158 19.41 17.03 -7.94
C ASN A 158 19.31 17.54 -6.48
N ASP A 159 18.61 16.82 -5.61
CA ASP A 159 18.35 17.16 -4.20
C ASP A 159 19.41 16.61 -3.21
N GLY A 160 20.54 16.15 -3.73
CA GLY A 160 21.60 15.48 -2.97
C GLY A 160 21.37 13.98 -2.76
N THR A 161 20.40 13.35 -3.44
CA THR A 161 20.17 11.90 -3.39
C THR A 161 21.44 11.10 -3.68
N LYS A 162 22.15 11.41 -4.77
CA LYS A 162 23.41 10.73 -5.13
C LYS A 162 24.46 10.77 -4.02
N GLN A 163 24.65 11.94 -3.41
CA GLN A 163 25.63 12.12 -2.33
C GLN A 163 25.27 11.25 -1.12
N MET A 164 23.98 11.25 -0.73
CA MET A 164 23.48 10.41 0.35
C MET A 164 23.67 8.92 0.06
N MET A 165 23.43 8.48 -1.18
CA MET A 165 23.61 7.08 -1.56
C MET A 165 25.07 6.63 -1.46
N ILE A 166 26.02 7.47 -1.88
CA ILE A 166 27.45 7.18 -1.76
C ILE A 166 27.86 7.17 -0.28
N GLU A 167 27.55 8.22 0.47
CA GLU A 167 27.97 8.37 1.87
C GLU A 167 27.42 7.29 2.80
N MET A 168 26.19 6.83 2.58
CA MET A 168 25.49 5.92 3.50
C MET A 168 25.52 4.46 3.08
N PHE A 169 25.65 4.16 1.78
CA PHE A 169 25.43 2.81 1.26
C PHE A 169 26.53 2.27 0.34
N GLU A 170 27.61 3.01 0.08
CA GLU A 170 28.72 2.53 -0.78
C GLU A 170 29.34 1.21 -0.26
N SER A 171 29.36 0.99 1.05
CA SER A 171 29.89 -0.23 1.69
C SER A 171 28.83 -1.31 1.97
N GLU A 172 27.54 -1.04 1.71
CA GLU A 172 26.45 -1.99 1.91
C GLU A 172 26.27 -2.83 0.64
N ASN A 173 26.76 -4.08 0.67
CA ASN A 173 26.80 -4.96 -0.50
C ASN A 173 25.41 -5.36 -1.05
N ARG A 174 24.35 -5.19 -0.25
CA ARG A 174 22.98 -5.42 -0.69
C ARG A 174 22.42 -4.25 -1.49
N VAL A 175 23.02 -3.06 -1.45
CA VAL A 175 22.48 -1.85 -2.08
C VAL A 175 23.23 -1.54 -3.38
N ILE A 176 22.48 -1.50 -4.48
CA ILE A 176 22.97 -1.13 -5.82
C ILE A 176 22.34 0.20 -6.20
N TYR A 177 23.15 1.23 -6.44
CA TYR A 177 22.66 2.55 -6.83
C TYR A 177 23.07 2.93 -8.24
N MET A 178 22.12 3.45 -9.00
CA MET A 178 22.32 3.92 -10.36
C MET A 178 21.56 5.20 -10.63
N GLN A 179 22.14 6.07 -11.43
CA GLN A 179 21.52 7.33 -11.81
C GLN A 179 21.41 7.44 -13.33
N ASN A 180 20.24 7.83 -13.82
CA ASN A 180 20.05 8.20 -15.22
C ASN A 180 20.60 9.59 -15.50
N GLU A 181 21.01 9.81 -16.75
CA GLU A 181 21.44 11.12 -17.24
C GLU A 181 20.27 12.08 -17.46
N ILE A 182 19.08 11.55 -17.77
CA ILE A 182 17.85 12.29 -18.02
C ILE A 182 16.67 11.63 -17.29
N ASN A 183 15.60 12.39 -17.08
CA ASN A 183 14.37 11.89 -16.52
C ASN A 183 13.64 11.00 -17.54
N LEU A 184 13.45 9.72 -17.22
CA LEU A 184 12.81 8.70 -18.04
C LEU A 184 11.40 8.34 -17.56
N GLY A 185 11.00 8.81 -16.38
CA GLY A 185 9.72 8.52 -15.78
C GLY A 185 9.65 7.14 -15.11
N PRO A 186 8.63 6.89 -14.28
CA PRO A 186 8.58 5.75 -13.36
C PRO A 186 8.50 4.39 -14.08
N GLY A 187 7.72 4.28 -15.16
CA GLY A 187 7.56 3.02 -15.89
C GLY A 187 8.87 2.54 -16.52
N THR A 188 9.53 3.43 -17.27
CA THR A 188 10.84 3.15 -17.87
C THR A 188 11.88 2.79 -16.81
N ASN A 189 11.87 3.48 -15.67
CA ASN A 189 12.79 3.19 -14.57
C ASN A 189 12.54 1.83 -13.93
N ARG A 190 11.28 1.44 -13.72
CA ARG A 190 10.96 0.09 -13.22
C ARG A 190 11.42 -1.00 -14.19
N LEU A 191 11.15 -0.81 -15.48
CA LEU A 191 11.60 -1.76 -16.50
C LEU A 191 13.11 -1.85 -16.58
N ARG A 192 13.82 -0.71 -16.48
CA ARG A 192 15.28 -0.65 -16.45
C ARG A 192 15.85 -1.33 -15.21
N ALA A 193 15.27 -1.08 -14.03
CA ALA A 193 15.65 -1.71 -12.78
C ALA A 193 15.54 -3.24 -12.89
N TYR A 194 14.40 -3.71 -13.37
CA TYR A 194 14.13 -5.13 -13.56
C TYR A 194 15.06 -5.77 -14.60
N SER A 195 15.07 -5.24 -15.84
CA SER A 195 15.75 -5.89 -16.97
C SER A 195 17.27 -5.94 -16.87
N LYS A 196 17.89 -4.99 -16.17
CA LYS A 196 19.34 -4.88 -16.13
C LYS A 196 19.99 -5.37 -14.85
N TYR A 197 19.25 -5.38 -13.73
CA TYR A 197 19.86 -5.54 -12.40
C TYR A 197 19.17 -6.60 -11.54
N ALA A 198 17.89 -6.87 -11.75
CA ALA A 198 17.17 -7.86 -10.93
C ALA A 198 17.51 -9.29 -11.37
N ASP A 199 17.98 -10.12 -10.44
CA ASP A 199 18.26 -11.54 -10.68
C ASP A 199 17.60 -12.48 -9.65
N GLY A 200 16.78 -11.93 -8.75
CA GLY A 200 16.14 -12.67 -7.66
C GLY A 200 15.05 -13.61 -8.14
N ASP A 201 14.78 -14.65 -7.35
CA ASP A 201 13.63 -15.54 -7.53
C ASP A 201 12.30 -14.79 -7.31
N TYR A 202 12.34 -13.73 -6.53
CA TYR A 202 11.22 -12.87 -6.20
C TYR A 202 11.58 -11.40 -6.40
N VAL A 203 10.58 -10.60 -6.78
CA VAL A 203 10.75 -9.19 -7.11
C VAL A 203 9.73 -8.34 -6.38
N ILE A 204 10.17 -7.20 -5.86
CA ILE A 204 9.31 -6.19 -5.23
C ILE A 204 9.48 -4.89 -6.00
N PHE A 205 8.40 -4.37 -6.61
CA PHE A 205 8.39 -3.01 -7.14
C PHE A 205 7.99 -2.07 -6.00
N PHE A 206 8.93 -1.26 -5.53
CA PHE A 206 8.75 -0.49 -4.31
C PHE A 206 8.81 1.02 -4.59
N ASP A 207 7.83 1.75 -4.05
CA ASP A 207 7.77 3.20 -4.18
C ASP A 207 8.67 3.88 -3.14
N ASP A 208 9.50 4.83 -3.58
CA ASP A 208 10.53 5.51 -2.77
C ASP A 208 9.95 6.45 -1.69
N ASP A 209 8.64 6.70 -1.72
CA ASP A 209 7.87 7.44 -0.73
C ASP A 209 7.09 6.56 0.25
N ASP A 210 7.36 5.25 0.31
CA ASP A 210 6.79 4.30 1.29
C ASP A 210 7.89 3.58 2.10
N TYR A 211 7.50 2.70 3.05
CA TYR A 211 8.44 1.89 3.86
C TYR A 211 7.76 0.71 4.57
N LEU A 212 8.50 -0.39 4.78
CA LEU A 212 8.05 -1.55 5.59
C LEU A 212 8.13 -1.26 7.10
N ILE A 213 7.24 -1.89 7.86
CA ILE A 213 7.17 -1.79 9.33
C ILE A 213 7.00 -3.14 10.04
N ASP A 214 6.59 -4.19 9.32
CA ASP A 214 6.66 -5.57 9.82
C ASP A 214 8.04 -6.15 9.51
N MET A 215 8.84 -6.39 10.55
CA MET A 215 10.23 -6.85 10.39
C MET A 215 10.36 -8.28 9.86
N ASN A 216 9.26 -9.05 9.87
CA ASN A 216 9.23 -10.43 9.38
C ASN A 216 8.43 -10.57 8.08
N TYR A 217 8.07 -9.47 7.42
CA TYR A 217 7.17 -9.50 6.28
C TYR A 217 7.74 -10.29 5.11
N ILE A 218 9.00 -10.05 4.74
CA ILE A 218 9.62 -10.73 3.60
C ILE A 218 9.65 -12.24 3.84
N SER A 219 10.09 -12.69 5.02
CA SER A 219 10.05 -14.11 5.37
C SER A 219 8.65 -14.73 5.24
N LYS A 220 7.60 -14.04 5.73
CA LYS A 220 6.20 -14.51 5.61
C LYS A 220 5.76 -14.61 4.15
N ALA A 221 6.06 -13.61 3.32
CA ALA A 221 5.70 -13.58 1.90
C ALA A 221 6.40 -14.69 1.11
N ILE A 222 7.69 -14.93 1.35
CA ILE A 222 8.44 -15.99 0.70
C ILE A 222 7.96 -17.38 1.13
N GLN A 223 7.69 -17.59 2.42
CA GLN A 223 7.11 -18.85 2.89
C GLN A 223 5.74 -19.14 2.25
N PHE A 224 4.93 -18.10 2.03
CA PHE A 224 3.65 -18.25 1.33
C PHE A 224 3.85 -18.73 -0.11
N HIS A 225 4.76 -18.10 -0.86
CA HIS A 225 5.11 -18.51 -2.23
C HIS A 225 5.62 -19.94 -2.32
N ILE A 226 6.42 -20.38 -1.35
CA ILE A 226 6.96 -21.74 -1.33
C ILE A 226 5.86 -22.77 -1.06
N LYS A 227 4.91 -22.46 -0.18
CA LYS A 227 3.74 -23.31 0.08
C LYS A 227 2.77 -23.34 -1.10
N HIS A 228 2.76 -22.29 -1.92
CA HIS A 228 1.81 -22.10 -3.02
C HIS A 228 2.55 -21.76 -4.32
N PRO A 229 3.18 -22.74 -4.99
CA PRO A 229 4.06 -22.48 -6.13
C PRO A 229 3.35 -21.89 -7.36
N ASP A 230 2.03 -21.97 -7.47
CA ASP A 230 1.24 -21.42 -8.59
C ASP A 230 0.85 -19.94 -8.39
N VAL A 231 1.22 -19.35 -7.25
CA VAL A 231 0.95 -17.94 -6.94
C VAL A 231 1.93 -17.05 -7.69
N ALA A 232 1.40 -16.11 -8.46
CA ALA A 232 2.18 -15.10 -9.19
C ALA A 232 2.63 -13.95 -8.29
N PHE A 233 1.83 -13.56 -7.30
CA PHE A 233 2.18 -12.50 -6.36
C PHE A 233 1.50 -12.67 -5.00
N VAL A 234 2.14 -12.15 -3.95
CA VAL A 234 1.62 -12.14 -2.58
C VAL A 234 1.48 -10.72 -2.08
N GLY A 235 0.26 -10.30 -1.74
CA GLY A 235 -0.05 -8.96 -1.19
C GLY A 235 -0.31 -8.97 0.32
N ALA A 236 -0.08 -7.82 0.97
CA ALA A 236 -0.44 -7.56 2.38
C ALA A 236 -1.01 -6.15 2.60
N GLY A 237 -1.66 -5.93 3.73
CA GLY A 237 -2.24 -4.64 4.13
C GLY A 237 -1.20 -3.57 4.47
N THR A 238 -1.67 -2.32 4.59
CA THR A 238 -0.84 -1.15 4.89
C THR A 238 -1.50 -0.24 5.92
N PHE A 239 -0.73 0.66 6.51
CA PHE A 239 -1.25 1.92 7.02
C PHE A 239 -1.22 3.00 5.94
N TYR A 240 -2.22 3.89 5.90
CA TYR A 240 -2.15 5.14 5.16
C TYR A 240 -1.69 6.27 6.09
N GLU A 241 -0.55 6.89 5.80
CA GLU A 241 -0.04 8.05 6.55
C GLU A 241 -0.53 9.36 5.94
N TYR A 242 -1.42 10.05 6.65
CA TYR A 242 -1.91 11.37 6.29
C TYR A 242 -1.10 12.45 7.01
N LYS A 243 -0.01 12.89 6.39
CA LYS A 243 0.94 13.85 6.97
C LYS A 243 0.31 15.15 7.49
N LYS A 244 -0.76 15.64 6.85
CA LYS A 244 -1.45 16.88 7.25
C LYS A 244 -2.08 16.78 8.65
N ASN A 245 -2.60 15.60 8.99
CA ASN A 245 -3.31 15.36 10.24
C ASN A 245 -2.46 14.55 11.24
N ASN A 246 -1.25 14.11 10.84
CA ASN A 246 -0.44 13.16 11.59
C ASN A 246 -1.27 11.92 12.01
N TYR A 247 -1.94 11.32 11.04
CA TYR A 247 -2.88 10.22 11.25
C TYR A 247 -2.48 9.01 10.40
N LEU A 248 -2.36 7.86 11.06
CA LEU A 248 -2.17 6.55 10.45
C LEU A 248 -3.51 5.83 10.44
N LYS A 249 -4.03 5.56 9.24
CA LYS A 249 -5.26 4.79 9.05
C LYS A 249 -4.95 3.36 8.67
N LEU A 250 -5.47 2.39 9.42
CA LEU A 250 -5.30 0.98 9.11
C LEU A 250 -6.07 0.62 7.83
N SER A 251 -5.43 -0.17 6.97
CA SER A 251 -6.07 -0.67 5.76
C SER A 251 -5.66 -2.11 5.48
N PHE A 252 -6.52 -3.02 5.90
CA PHE A 252 -6.48 -4.40 5.44
C PHE A 252 -6.98 -4.51 4.00
N ILE A 253 -6.44 -5.47 3.25
CA ILE A 253 -6.97 -5.85 1.94
C ILE A 253 -8.31 -6.59 2.09
N ASN A 254 -8.53 -7.25 3.23
CA ASN A 254 -9.66 -8.14 3.50
C ASN A 254 -9.74 -9.34 2.53
N LEU A 255 -8.60 -9.78 2.03
CA LEU A 255 -8.41 -11.04 1.30
C LEU A 255 -7.40 -11.91 2.08
N ARG A 256 -7.54 -13.23 1.98
CA ARG A 256 -6.67 -14.19 2.66
C ARG A 256 -6.48 -15.46 1.84
N GLY A 257 -5.29 -16.04 1.90
CA GLY A 257 -4.98 -17.29 1.21
C GLY A 257 -4.82 -17.09 -0.30
N VAL A 258 -4.99 -18.18 -1.04
CA VAL A 258 -4.88 -18.20 -2.50
C VAL A 258 -6.23 -17.86 -3.12
N ILE A 259 -6.24 -16.90 -4.05
CA ILE A 259 -7.38 -16.47 -4.84
C ILE A 259 -7.14 -16.86 -6.28
N ASN A 260 -8.13 -17.52 -6.89
CA ASN A 260 -8.06 -17.97 -8.27
C ASN A 260 -7.85 -16.79 -9.23
N ARG A 261 -6.88 -16.94 -10.13
CA ARG A 261 -6.45 -15.91 -11.07
C ARG A 261 -7.56 -15.39 -11.99
N GLN A 262 -8.44 -16.27 -12.48
CA GLN A 262 -9.49 -15.89 -13.42
C GLN A 262 -10.58 -15.07 -12.73
N GLU A 263 -11.05 -15.54 -11.58
CA GLU A 263 -12.05 -14.81 -10.80
C GLU A 263 -11.53 -13.42 -10.43
N TYR A 264 -10.29 -13.35 -9.95
CA TYR A 264 -9.70 -12.09 -9.57
C TYR A 264 -9.47 -11.18 -10.77
N PHE A 265 -8.94 -11.69 -11.88
CA PHE A 265 -8.76 -10.91 -13.11
C PHE A 265 -10.07 -10.27 -13.57
N LEU A 266 -11.15 -11.06 -13.64
CA LEU A 266 -12.45 -10.61 -14.13
C LEU A 266 -13.11 -9.57 -13.22
N LYS A 267 -12.83 -9.60 -11.92
CA LYS A 267 -13.39 -8.70 -10.90
C LYS A 267 -12.37 -7.72 -10.32
N PHE A 268 -11.21 -7.56 -10.95
CA PHE A 268 -10.09 -6.77 -10.43
C PHE A 268 -10.53 -5.31 -10.14
N MET A 269 -10.15 -4.79 -8.97
CA MET A 269 -10.56 -3.48 -8.45
C MET A 269 -12.07 -3.31 -8.17
N SER A 270 -12.80 -4.41 -8.03
CA SER A 270 -14.14 -4.39 -7.42
C SER A 270 -14.05 -4.33 -5.89
N ASN A 271 -15.19 -4.14 -5.21
CA ASN A 271 -15.25 -4.18 -3.75
C ASN A 271 -14.88 -5.55 -3.18
N GLU A 272 -15.17 -6.62 -3.92
CA GLU A 272 -14.85 -7.99 -3.53
C GLU A 272 -13.35 -8.28 -3.70
N PHE A 273 -12.75 -7.68 -4.74
CA PHE A 273 -11.39 -7.95 -5.15
C PHE A 273 -10.59 -6.63 -5.34
N PRO A 274 -10.27 -5.95 -4.24
CA PRO A 274 -9.50 -4.70 -4.28
C PRO A 274 -8.08 -4.97 -4.82
N LYS A 275 -7.46 -3.95 -5.42
CA LYS A 275 -6.05 -3.99 -5.82
C LYS A 275 -5.16 -3.83 -4.58
N PRO A 276 -4.17 -4.71 -4.34
CA PRO A 276 -3.22 -4.55 -3.25
C PRO A 276 -2.26 -3.37 -3.50
N CYS A 277 -1.60 -2.91 -2.45
CA CYS A 277 -0.52 -1.93 -2.59
C CYS A 277 0.70 -2.60 -3.21
N ILE A 278 1.31 -1.98 -4.23
CA ILE A 278 2.47 -2.57 -4.88
C ILE A 278 3.69 -2.65 -3.95
N THR A 279 3.83 -1.69 -3.05
CA THR A 279 4.82 -1.61 -1.97
C THR A 279 4.80 -2.84 -1.04
N THR A 280 3.64 -3.49 -0.87
CA THR A 280 3.47 -4.73 -0.09
C THR A 280 3.22 -5.94 -0.97
N THR A 281 3.71 -5.93 -2.21
CA THR A 281 3.54 -7.06 -3.12
C THR A 281 4.88 -7.69 -3.47
N VAL A 282 5.00 -8.99 -3.17
CA VAL A 282 6.13 -9.81 -3.60
C VAL A 282 5.70 -10.64 -4.81
N PHE A 283 6.28 -10.34 -5.98
CA PHE A 283 6.03 -11.06 -7.22
C PHE A 283 7.01 -12.22 -7.38
N LYS A 284 6.54 -13.32 -7.97
CA LYS A 284 7.38 -14.44 -8.37
C LYS A 284 8.04 -14.13 -9.72
N ASN A 285 9.37 -14.12 -9.78
CA ASN A 285 10.10 -13.65 -10.97
C ASN A 285 9.77 -14.49 -12.21
N LYS A 286 9.63 -15.81 -12.05
CA LYS A 286 9.19 -16.71 -13.13
C LYS A 286 7.88 -16.26 -13.78
N CYS A 287 6.91 -15.79 -12.99
CA CYS A 287 5.63 -15.29 -13.49
C CYS A 287 5.79 -13.93 -14.19
N LEU A 288 6.70 -13.05 -13.73
CA LEU A 288 7.02 -11.80 -14.42
C LEU A 288 7.62 -12.06 -15.81
N ILE A 289 8.46 -13.09 -15.95
CA ILE A 289 8.98 -13.55 -17.23
C ILE A 289 7.86 -14.10 -18.10
N GLU A 290 7.05 -15.03 -17.58
CA GLU A 290 5.96 -15.67 -18.32
C GLU A 290 4.89 -14.70 -18.80
N MET A 291 4.64 -13.62 -18.05
CA MET A 291 3.70 -12.56 -18.43
C MET A 291 4.31 -11.50 -19.39
N ASN A 292 5.53 -11.75 -19.89
CA ASN A 292 6.27 -10.92 -20.84
C ASN A 292 6.48 -9.48 -20.34
N ILE A 293 6.98 -9.31 -19.11
CA ILE A 293 7.24 -7.98 -18.53
C ILE A 293 8.15 -7.10 -19.40
N LEU A 294 9.09 -7.70 -20.15
CA LEU A 294 10.01 -6.96 -21.02
C LEU A 294 9.32 -6.35 -22.25
N GLU A 295 8.13 -6.82 -22.60
CA GLU A 295 7.32 -6.32 -23.72
C GLU A 295 6.21 -5.37 -23.26
N MET A 296 6.18 -5.01 -21.98
CA MET A 296 5.21 -4.04 -21.46
C MET A 296 5.58 -2.63 -21.92
N GLU A 297 4.62 -1.92 -22.53
CA GLU A 297 4.80 -0.50 -22.86
C GLU A 297 4.64 0.35 -21.60
N MET A 298 3.77 -0.08 -20.68
CA MET A 298 3.54 0.62 -19.41
C MET A 298 3.76 -0.27 -18.19
N VAL A 299 4.93 -0.13 -17.57
CA VAL A 299 5.30 -0.84 -16.33
C VAL A 299 4.86 -0.04 -15.09
N ASN A 300 3.54 0.01 -14.86
CA ASN A 300 2.96 0.51 -13.60
C ASN A 300 2.12 -0.57 -12.91
N ASP A 301 1.63 -0.25 -11.71
CA ASP A 301 1.06 -1.21 -10.78
C ASP A 301 -0.05 -2.08 -11.39
N THR A 302 -1.01 -1.45 -12.04
CA THR A 302 -2.25 -2.08 -12.48
C THR A 302 -2.03 -3.08 -13.62
N PRO A 303 -1.34 -2.74 -14.72
CA PRO A 303 -0.87 -3.70 -15.72
C PRO A 303 -0.02 -4.84 -15.16
N ILE A 304 0.91 -4.58 -14.24
CA ILE A 304 1.74 -5.65 -13.64
C ILE A 304 0.84 -6.68 -12.94
N PHE A 305 -0.12 -6.24 -12.13
CA PHE A 305 -1.08 -7.15 -11.50
C PHE A 305 -1.93 -7.91 -12.52
N LEU A 306 -2.53 -7.20 -13.47
CA LEU A 306 -3.43 -7.81 -14.46
C LEU A 306 -2.71 -8.84 -15.34
N ARG A 307 -1.49 -8.56 -15.81
CA ARG A 307 -0.68 -9.52 -16.55
C ARG A 307 -0.24 -10.70 -15.68
N SER A 308 0.12 -10.46 -14.41
CA SER A 308 0.44 -11.54 -13.47
C SER A 308 -0.73 -12.52 -13.27
N LEU A 309 -1.97 -12.01 -13.25
CA LEU A 309 -3.19 -12.84 -13.16
C LEU A 309 -3.50 -13.63 -14.45
N LEU A 310 -2.80 -13.39 -15.56
CA LEU A 310 -2.89 -14.24 -16.75
C LEU A 310 -2.03 -15.51 -16.64
N VAL A 311 -1.11 -15.56 -15.68
CA VAL A 311 -0.12 -16.65 -15.56
C VAL A 311 -0.14 -17.37 -14.22
N GLY A 312 -0.62 -16.74 -13.14
CA GLY A 312 -0.73 -17.42 -11.84
C GLY A 312 -1.76 -16.80 -10.89
N ASP A 313 -2.05 -17.54 -9.82
CA ASP A 313 -3.01 -17.15 -8.78
C ASP A 313 -2.47 -15.98 -7.93
N ALA A 314 -3.36 -15.32 -7.17
CA ALA A 314 -2.95 -14.30 -6.22
C ALA A 314 -2.92 -14.87 -4.80
N GLY A 315 -1.90 -14.51 -4.04
CA GLY A 315 -1.78 -14.81 -2.62
C GLY A 315 -2.03 -13.57 -1.77
N PHE A 316 -2.67 -13.76 -0.62
CA PHE A 316 -2.87 -12.72 0.37
C PHE A 316 -2.53 -13.20 1.76
N ILE A 317 -1.60 -12.48 2.40
CA ILE A 317 -1.32 -12.64 3.82
C ILE A 317 -2.12 -11.56 4.54
N ASP A 318 -2.98 -11.99 5.46
CA ASP A 318 -3.88 -11.11 6.18
C ASP A 318 -3.17 -10.39 7.34
N ILE A 319 -2.15 -9.61 6.99
CA ILE A 319 -1.33 -8.80 7.92
C ILE A 319 -1.19 -7.37 7.41
N VAL A 320 -0.68 -6.47 8.26
CA VAL A 320 -0.22 -5.14 7.85
C VAL A 320 1.30 -5.08 7.84
N ALA A 321 1.88 -4.73 6.69
CA ALA A 321 3.32 -4.85 6.45
C ALA A 321 4.05 -3.51 6.25
N ALA A 322 3.35 -2.49 5.75
CA ALA A 322 3.99 -1.24 5.32
C ALA A 322 3.16 0.01 5.64
N VAL A 323 3.77 1.17 5.44
CA VAL A 323 3.13 2.48 5.46
C VAL A 323 3.14 3.04 4.04
N TYR A 324 1.95 3.34 3.53
CA TYR A 324 1.73 4.11 2.30
C TYR A 324 1.59 5.59 2.64
N ARG A 325 2.46 6.46 2.12
CA ARG A 325 2.40 7.90 2.43
C ARG A 325 1.46 8.65 1.48
N VAL A 326 0.50 9.38 2.05
CA VAL A 326 -0.45 10.19 1.27
C VAL A 326 0.00 11.64 1.25
N HIS A 327 0.42 12.14 0.08
CA HIS A 327 0.80 13.54 -0.11
C HIS A 327 0.40 14.13 -1.49
N GLY A 328 0.49 15.45 -1.63
CA GLY A 328 0.10 16.15 -2.87
C GLY A 328 0.95 15.81 -4.10
N GLY A 329 2.12 15.19 -3.90
CA GLY A 329 3.04 14.76 -4.94
C GLY A 329 2.83 13.33 -5.46
N ASN A 330 1.85 12.56 -4.94
CA ASN A 330 1.58 11.22 -5.50
C ASN A 330 1.09 11.38 -6.95
N ILE A 331 1.66 10.58 -7.86
CA ILE A 331 1.30 10.57 -9.30
C ILE A 331 -0.20 10.39 -9.49
N THR A 332 -0.79 9.56 -8.62
CA THR A 332 -2.22 9.27 -8.49
C THR A 332 -3.12 10.52 -8.60
N PHE A 333 -2.70 11.68 -8.08
CA PHE A 333 -3.52 12.91 -8.13
C PHE A 333 -3.31 13.77 -9.39
N ASN A 334 -2.28 13.52 -10.19
CA ASN A 334 -1.84 14.41 -11.27
C ASN A 334 -1.44 13.68 -12.57
N CYS A 335 -2.14 12.60 -12.92
CA CYS A 335 -1.88 11.87 -14.17
C CYS A 335 -2.07 12.76 -15.41
N SER A 336 -1.14 12.71 -16.36
CA SER A 336 -1.31 13.37 -17.65
C SER A 336 -2.32 12.61 -18.52
N PHE A 337 -2.84 13.26 -19.57
CA PHE A 337 -3.67 12.59 -20.57
C PHE A 337 -2.91 11.42 -21.20
N ASP A 338 -1.67 11.67 -21.63
CA ASP A 338 -0.83 10.67 -22.30
C ASP A 338 -0.57 9.44 -21.40
N PHE A 339 -0.28 9.65 -20.12
CA PHE A 339 -0.11 8.56 -19.15
C PHE A 339 -1.37 7.66 -19.06
N ILE A 340 -2.56 8.26 -19.11
CA ILE A 340 -3.81 7.50 -19.07
C ILE A 340 -4.06 6.76 -20.39
N ILE A 341 -3.72 7.38 -21.52
CA ILE A 341 -3.82 6.72 -22.82
C ILE A 341 -2.86 5.53 -22.92
N GLU A 342 -1.61 5.67 -22.46
CA GLU A 342 -0.64 4.57 -22.37
C GLU A 342 -1.18 3.44 -21.48
N ASN A 343 -1.81 3.77 -20.35
CA ASN A 343 -2.43 2.76 -19.48
C ASN A 343 -3.59 2.02 -20.15
N LEU A 344 -4.41 2.74 -20.91
CA LEU A 344 -5.52 2.15 -21.65
C LEU A 344 -5.04 1.26 -22.79
N LYS A 345 -3.99 1.68 -23.52
CA LYS A 345 -3.36 0.87 -24.57
C LYS A 345 -2.77 -0.42 -24.01
N GLU A 346 -2.04 -0.36 -22.91
CA GLU A 346 -1.53 -1.54 -22.23
C GLU A 346 -2.67 -2.49 -21.81
N LYS A 347 -3.79 -1.95 -21.31
CA LYS A 347 -5.00 -2.76 -21.02
C LYS A 347 -5.66 -3.36 -22.26
N MET A 348 -5.54 -2.73 -23.44
CA MET A 348 -5.98 -3.32 -24.71
C MET A 348 -5.08 -4.51 -25.09
N GLU A 349 -3.77 -4.45 -24.86
CA GLU A 349 -2.89 -5.61 -25.05
C GLU A 349 -3.25 -6.74 -24.09
N ILE A 350 -3.48 -6.43 -22.81
CA ILE A 350 -3.97 -7.41 -21.81
C ILE A 350 -5.30 -8.03 -22.26
N LYS A 351 -6.22 -7.24 -22.82
CA LYS A 351 -7.49 -7.75 -23.39
C LYS A 351 -7.23 -8.79 -24.48
N LYS A 352 -6.31 -8.50 -25.41
CA LYS A 352 -5.94 -9.43 -26.49
C LYS A 352 -5.36 -10.73 -25.93
N MET A 353 -4.43 -10.64 -24.98
CA MET A 353 -3.86 -11.81 -24.30
C MET A 353 -4.96 -12.63 -23.62
N ALA A 354 -5.84 -11.97 -22.86
CA ALA A 354 -6.93 -12.62 -22.12
C ALA A 354 -7.98 -13.29 -23.01
N THR A 355 -8.23 -12.75 -24.21
CA THR A 355 -9.21 -13.31 -25.18
C THR A 355 -8.81 -14.72 -25.66
N THR A 356 -7.53 -15.06 -25.59
CA THR A 356 -7.04 -16.41 -25.92
C THR A 356 -7.25 -17.41 -24.79
N GLN A 357 -7.52 -16.95 -23.57
CA GLN A 357 -7.60 -17.78 -22.36
C GLN A 357 -9.03 -17.88 -21.80
N TYR A 358 -9.88 -16.89 -22.05
CA TYR A 358 -11.19 -16.74 -21.41
C TYR A 358 -12.29 -16.46 -22.43
N ASP A 359 -13.55 -16.62 -21.99
CA ASP A 359 -14.73 -16.36 -22.81
C ASP A 359 -14.75 -14.90 -23.32
N SER A 360 -14.97 -14.72 -24.63
CA SER A 360 -14.88 -13.41 -25.26
C SER A 360 -15.90 -12.41 -24.70
N LYS A 361 -17.08 -12.85 -24.27
CA LYS A 361 -18.09 -11.97 -23.67
C LYS A 361 -17.68 -11.54 -22.27
N GLN A 362 -17.08 -12.43 -21.47
CA GLN A 362 -16.48 -12.07 -20.19
C GLN A 362 -15.38 -11.01 -20.35
N ILE A 363 -14.51 -11.18 -21.35
CA ILE A 363 -13.42 -10.25 -21.63
C ILE A 363 -13.92 -8.89 -22.16
N GLU A 364 -14.99 -8.87 -22.95
CA GLU A 364 -15.61 -7.62 -23.37
C GLU A 364 -16.22 -6.85 -22.18
N ASN A 365 -16.90 -7.56 -21.28
CA ASN A 365 -17.42 -6.95 -20.05
C ASN A 365 -16.29 -6.43 -19.14
N TRP A 366 -15.22 -7.21 -18.99
CA TRP A 366 -14.02 -6.81 -18.25
C TRP A 366 -13.37 -5.56 -18.84
N TRP A 367 -13.25 -5.50 -20.17
CA TRP A 367 -12.69 -4.36 -20.89
C TRP A 367 -13.52 -3.10 -20.63
N ASN A 368 -14.84 -3.17 -20.87
CA ASN A 368 -15.76 -2.07 -20.63
C ASN A 368 -15.67 -1.56 -19.18
N HIS A 369 -15.59 -2.46 -18.20
CA HIS A 369 -15.44 -2.10 -16.79
C HIS A 369 -14.11 -1.38 -16.51
N ASN A 370 -12.99 -1.95 -16.95
CA ASN A 370 -11.66 -1.42 -16.69
C ASN A 370 -11.39 -0.10 -17.41
N ALA A 371 -11.84 0.03 -18.67
CA ALA A 371 -11.77 1.28 -19.40
C ALA A 371 -12.59 2.35 -18.69
N TYR A 372 -13.84 2.03 -18.28
CA TYR A 372 -14.69 2.95 -17.55
C TYR A 372 -14.06 3.44 -16.24
N ILE A 373 -13.49 2.54 -15.42
CA ILE A 373 -12.83 2.93 -14.16
C ILE A 373 -11.66 3.86 -14.43
N THR A 374 -10.78 3.51 -15.38
CA THR A 374 -9.57 4.27 -15.71
C THR A 374 -9.91 5.67 -16.23
N ILE A 375 -10.88 5.75 -17.15
CA ILE A 375 -11.34 7.02 -17.72
C ILE A 375 -12.03 7.87 -16.66
N SER A 376 -12.94 7.28 -15.89
CA SER A 376 -13.67 7.98 -14.81
C SER A 376 -12.71 8.55 -13.77
N TYR A 377 -11.67 7.78 -13.42
CA TYR A 377 -10.63 8.21 -12.50
C TYR A 377 -9.92 9.46 -13.00
N TYR A 378 -9.44 9.43 -14.25
CA TYR A 378 -8.79 10.58 -14.88
C TYR A 378 -9.70 11.80 -14.92
N LEU A 379 -10.94 11.65 -15.39
CA LEU A 379 -11.90 12.75 -15.51
C LEU A 379 -12.24 13.38 -14.14
N PHE A 380 -12.30 12.57 -13.08
CA PHE A 380 -12.62 13.05 -11.75
C PHE A 380 -11.43 13.76 -11.09
N HIS A 381 -10.25 13.12 -11.12
CA HIS A 381 -9.11 13.53 -10.30
C HIS A 381 -8.08 14.38 -11.04
N SER A 382 -7.84 14.12 -12.33
CA SER A 382 -6.65 14.64 -13.04
C SER A 382 -6.97 15.60 -14.18
N ALA A 383 -8.13 15.45 -14.83
CA ALA A 383 -8.55 16.34 -15.91
C ALA A 383 -8.66 17.79 -15.41
N LYS A 384 -8.08 18.71 -16.17
CA LYS A 384 -7.87 20.12 -15.81
C LYS A 384 -8.87 21.03 -16.51
N ASP A 385 -9.18 20.76 -17.78
CA ASP A 385 -10.02 21.63 -18.59
C ASP A 385 -10.94 20.88 -19.56
N SER A 386 -11.73 21.62 -20.35
CA SER A 386 -12.70 21.05 -21.29
C SER A 386 -12.07 20.26 -22.43
N ARG A 387 -10.80 20.49 -22.76
CA ARG A 387 -10.07 19.74 -23.79
C ARG A 387 -9.80 18.33 -23.31
N ASP A 388 -9.39 18.13 -22.06
CA ASP A 388 -9.18 16.80 -21.49
C ASP A 388 -10.45 15.95 -21.59
N PHE A 389 -11.60 16.53 -21.24
CA PHE A 389 -12.90 15.86 -21.35
C PHE A 389 -13.24 15.54 -22.81
N LYS A 390 -13.09 16.50 -23.72
CA LYS A 390 -13.36 16.31 -25.15
C LYS A 390 -12.48 15.21 -25.75
N ASN A 391 -11.18 15.23 -25.47
CA ASN A 391 -10.21 14.25 -25.96
C ASN A 391 -10.53 12.87 -25.40
N MET A 392 -10.82 12.76 -24.11
CA MET A 392 -11.15 11.49 -23.48
C MET A 392 -12.47 10.91 -24.01
N TYR A 393 -13.48 11.75 -24.24
CA TYR A 393 -14.74 11.33 -24.87
C TYR A 393 -14.55 10.85 -26.31
N ALA A 394 -13.73 11.56 -27.11
CA ALA A 394 -13.41 11.14 -28.47
C ALA A 394 -12.71 9.77 -28.47
N TRP A 395 -11.68 9.61 -27.62
CA TRP A 395 -10.96 8.35 -27.46
C TRP A 395 -11.91 7.20 -27.03
N THR A 396 -12.80 7.47 -26.07
CA THR A 396 -13.79 6.50 -25.59
C THR A 396 -14.73 6.05 -26.72
N GLN A 397 -15.23 6.99 -27.53
CA GLN A 397 -16.17 6.68 -28.60
C GLN A 397 -15.53 5.80 -29.68
N GLU A 398 -14.23 5.99 -29.93
CA GLU A 398 -13.45 5.22 -30.90
C GLU A 398 -13.09 3.82 -30.37
N ASN A 399 -12.68 3.70 -29.10
CA ASN A 399 -12.04 2.49 -28.58
C ASN A 399 -12.94 1.64 -27.64
N CYS A 400 -14.00 2.22 -27.08
CA CYS A 400 -14.89 1.56 -26.12
C CYS A 400 -16.31 2.18 -26.17
N PRO A 401 -17.01 2.11 -27.31
CA PRO A 401 -18.26 2.85 -27.53
C PRO A 401 -19.39 2.48 -26.55
N ASP A 402 -19.40 1.26 -26.01
CA ASP A 402 -20.44 0.77 -25.11
C ASP A 402 -20.55 1.56 -23.80
N ILE A 403 -19.43 2.10 -23.31
CA ILE A 403 -19.41 2.88 -22.06
C ILE A 403 -19.60 4.38 -22.29
N TYR A 404 -19.51 4.85 -23.53
CA TYR A 404 -19.54 6.27 -23.87
C TYR A 404 -20.77 7.00 -23.32
N LYS A 405 -21.97 6.44 -23.56
CA LYS A 405 -23.24 7.06 -23.12
C LYS A 405 -23.29 7.24 -21.60
N ARG A 406 -22.79 6.24 -20.86
CA ARG A 406 -22.73 6.27 -19.40
C ARG A 406 -21.75 7.35 -18.92
N LEU A 407 -20.51 7.32 -19.43
CA LEU A 407 -19.47 8.29 -19.10
C LEU A 407 -19.93 9.72 -19.37
N PHE A 408 -20.47 9.99 -20.56
CA PHE A 408 -20.93 11.32 -20.93
C PHE A 408 -22.02 11.82 -19.98
N ARG A 409 -23.01 10.98 -19.65
CA ARG A 409 -24.11 11.36 -18.75
C ARG A 409 -23.63 11.73 -17.34
N GLU A 410 -22.66 11.00 -16.81
CA GLU A 410 -22.14 11.19 -15.45
C GLU A 410 -21.19 12.39 -15.36
N PHE A 411 -20.35 12.60 -16.37
CA PHE A 411 -19.29 13.60 -16.34
C PHE A 411 -19.62 14.91 -17.08
N ARG A 412 -20.72 15.01 -17.84
CA ARG A 412 -21.11 16.23 -18.59
C ARG A 412 -21.13 17.52 -17.77
N TRP A 413 -21.54 17.43 -16.50
CA TRP A 413 -21.64 18.60 -15.60
C TRP A 413 -20.47 18.70 -14.62
N HIS A 414 -19.52 17.76 -14.65
CA HIS A 414 -18.47 17.67 -13.64
C HIS A 414 -17.55 18.90 -13.67
N LEU A 415 -17.10 19.33 -14.86
CA LEU A 415 -16.31 20.55 -15.01
C LEU A 415 -17.03 21.81 -14.53
N ILE A 416 -18.32 21.91 -14.83
CA ILE A 416 -19.15 23.05 -14.43
C ILE A 416 -19.27 23.07 -12.89
N LYS A 417 -19.59 21.92 -12.28
CA LYS A 417 -19.62 21.77 -10.81
C LYS A 417 -18.28 22.11 -10.16
N ARG A 418 -17.15 21.60 -10.67
CA ARG A 418 -15.81 21.93 -10.14
C ARG A 418 -15.48 23.42 -10.22
N LYS A 419 -15.82 24.09 -11.33
CA LYS A 419 -15.63 25.54 -11.47
C LYS A 419 -16.50 26.31 -10.47
N PHE A 420 -17.76 25.95 -10.31
CA PHE A 420 -18.63 26.55 -9.30
C PHE A 420 -18.16 26.30 -7.87
N THR A 421 -17.72 25.09 -7.51
CA THR A 421 -17.20 24.77 -6.17
C THR A 421 -15.89 25.51 -5.89
N LYS A 422 -14.97 25.58 -6.86
CA LYS A 422 -13.73 26.34 -6.70
C LYS A 422 -14.02 27.84 -6.56
N MET A 423 -14.93 28.38 -7.37
CA MET A 423 -15.38 29.77 -7.29
C MET A 423 -16.04 30.05 -5.93
N TYR A 424 -16.99 29.21 -5.50
CA TYR A 424 -17.64 29.31 -4.19
C TYR A 424 -16.61 29.27 -3.04
N ASN A 425 -15.67 28.33 -3.05
CA ASN A 425 -14.61 28.26 -2.05
C ASN A 425 -13.65 29.47 -2.09
N THR A 426 -13.50 30.15 -3.23
CA THR A 426 -12.69 31.36 -3.36
C THR A 426 -13.44 32.62 -2.91
N PHE A 427 -14.77 32.66 -3.10
CA PHE A 427 -15.62 33.80 -2.71
C PHE A 427 -16.10 33.72 -1.24
N TYR A 428 -16.26 32.53 -0.67
CA TYR A 428 -16.78 32.31 0.68
C TYR A 428 -15.71 31.90 1.70
N SER A 429 -14.42 31.89 1.33
CA SER A 429 -13.32 31.88 2.30
C SER A 429 -13.15 33.26 2.95
N ILE A 430 -14.18 33.72 3.65
CA ILE A 430 -14.10 34.85 4.58
C ILE A 430 -13.49 34.29 5.89
N PRO A 431 -12.48 34.94 6.50
CA PRO A 431 -11.98 34.52 7.80
C PRO A 431 -13.11 34.67 8.80
N ILE A 432 -13.63 33.56 9.33
CA ILE A 432 -14.51 33.60 10.50
C ILE A 432 -13.65 34.09 11.66
N LYS A 433 -13.59 35.42 11.85
CA LYS A 433 -13.27 36.01 13.15
C LYS A 433 -14.34 35.48 14.10
N ARG A 434 -13.95 34.50 14.93
CA ARG A 434 -14.70 34.09 16.13
C ARG A 434 -15.09 35.35 16.89
N ILE A 435 -16.34 35.78 16.77
CA ILE A 435 -16.93 36.75 17.68
C ILE A 435 -16.99 36.06 19.03
N LYS A 436 -16.09 36.46 19.93
CA LYS A 436 -16.16 36.16 21.36
C LYS A 436 -17.54 36.58 21.85
N ARG A 437 -18.40 35.62 22.21
CA ARG A 437 -19.47 35.90 23.17
C ARG A 437 -18.79 36.22 24.50
N ARG A 438 -18.78 37.50 24.87
CA ARG A 438 -18.44 37.97 26.21
C ARG A 438 -19.73 38.02 27.02
N LYS A 439 -19.69 37.30 28.14
CA LYS A 439 -20.58 37.29 29.31
C LYS A 439 -22.02 36.84 29.09
#